data_AF-A0A1J6IMC0-F1
#
_entry.id   AF-A0A1J6IMC0-F1
#
_cell.length_a   1.000
_cell.length_b   1.000
_cell.length_c   1.000
_cell.angle_alpha   90.00
_cell.angle_beta   90.00
_cell.angle_gamma   90.00
#
_symmetry.space_group_name_H-M   'P 1'
#
loop_
_entity.id
_entity.type
_entity.pdbx_description
1 polymer ?
#
loop_
_entity_poly.entity_id
_entity_poly.type
_entity_poly.pdbx_seq_one_letter_code
_entity_poly.pdbx_strand_id
1 'polypeptide(L)'
;MVSKKSKGRQKIAIKKIENKDDRFATFSKRRTGLYKKASNLVSQCDADIGIVLSSPTGKPFSFFHPTTDVVIACFQNPDMQLSETDRLVAAYARNKVNHLNSRLEEFDTREDAAIAQTRFYDQMSKTRQNDWWESIEQLNVDEMTMFEAWLDNAMFNLNNHLNQLEIGASSSSPNYF
;
A
#
# COMPACT_ATOMS: atom_id res chain seq x y z
N MET A 1 -7.16 3.15 -32.01
CA MET A 1 -6.30 4.17 -31.36
C MET A 1 -6.81 4.39 -29.95
N VAL A 2 -6.05 4.07 -28.91
CA VAL A 2 -6.47 4.26 -27.51
C VAL A 2 -6.35 5.74 -27.15
N SER A 3 -7.48 6.39 -26.87
CA SER A 3 -7.50 7.79 -26.42
C SER A 3 -7.02 7.90 -24.96
N LYS A 4 -6.19 8.89 -24.66
CA LYS A 4 -5.74 9.16 -23.28
C LYS A 4 -6.92 9.66 -22.44
N LYS A 5 -7.19 8.97 -21.32
CA LYS A 5 -8.25 9.32 -20.35
C LYS A 5 -8.09 10.71 -19.71
N SER A 6 -6.88 11.26 -19.61
CA SER A 6 -6.67 12.63 -19.10
C SER A 6 -5.40 13.28 -19.65
N LYS A 7 -5.32 14.61 -19.51
CA LYS A 7 -4.13 15.40 -19.85
C LYS A 7 -2.96 15.20 -18.86
N GLY A 8 -3.17 14.54 -17.72
CA GLY A 8 -2.15 14.39 -16.67
C GLY A 8 -1.83 15.70 -15.95
N ARG A 9 -0.76 15.71 -15.14
CA ARG A 9 -0.33 16.90 -14.37
C ARG A 9 0.11 18.03 -15.31
N GLN A 10 -0.59 19.16 -15.26
CA GLN A 10 -0.27 20.35 -16.05
C GLN A 10 0.58 21.33 -15.25
N LYS A 11 1.54 21.99 -15.91
CA LYS A 11 2.29 23.10 -15.34
C LYS A 11 1.37 24.32 -15.22
N ILE A 12 1.40 24.97 -14.06
CA ILE A 12 0.65 26.21 -13.80
C ILE A 12 1.61 27.30 -13.32
N ALA A 13 1.28 28.56 -13.57
CA ALA A 13 2.06 29.70 -13.09
C ALA A 13 1.99 29.81 -11.56
N ILE A 14 3.08 30.27 -10.92
CA ILE A 14 3.12 30.58 -9.48
C ILE A 14 2.53 31.97 -9.26
N LYS A 15 1.20 32.05 -9.36
CA LYS A 15 0.38 33.23 -9.09
C LYS A 15 -0.96 32.80 -8.48
N LYS A 16 -1.78 33.77 -8.08
CA LYS A 16 -3.15 33.48 -7.61
C LYS A 16 -3.93 32.75 -8.71
N ILE A 17 -4.57 31.63 -8.34
CA ILE A 17 -5.47 30.90 -9.23
C ILE A 17 -6.81 31.62 -9.19
N GLU A 18 -7.27 32.15 -10.31
CA GLU A 18 -8.50 32.97 -10.35
C GLU A 18 -9.76 32.12 -10.26
N ASN A 19 -9.81 31.00 -10.98
CA ASN A 19 -10.90 30.03 -10.91
C ASN A 19 -11.04 29.51 -9.46
N LYS A 20 -12.24 29.65 -8.89
CA LYS A 20 -12.51 29.34 -7.48
C LYS A 20 -12.35 27.84 -7.20
N ASP A 21 -12.91 26.99 -8.03
CA ASP A 21 -12.91 25.54 -7.85
C ASP A 21 -11.50 24.97 -7.97
N ASP A 22 -10.75 25.40 -8.98
CA ASP A 22 -9.34 25.04 -9.14
C ASP A 22 -8.50 25.51 -7.96
N ARG A 23 -8.79 26.71 -7.44
CA ARG A 23 -8.10 27.25 -6.26
C ARG A 23 -8.39 26.42 -5.02
N PHE A 24 -9.64 26.01 -4.78
CA PHE A 24 -10.01 25.13 -3.66
C PHE A 24 -9.38 23.74 -3.79
N ALA A 25 -9.49 23.11 -4.97
CA ALA A 25 -8.88 21.82 -5.23
C ALA A 25 -7.35 21.87 -5.07
N THR A 26 -6.72 22.94 -5.55
CA THR A 26 -5.28 23.14 -5.41
C THR A 26 -4.87 23.37 -3.96
N PHE A 27 -5.61 24.18 -3.20
CA PHE A 27 -5.35 24.38 -1.77
C PHE A 27 -5.37 23.04 -1.02
N SER A 28 -6.43 22.25 -1.21
CA SER A 28 -6.55 20.94 -0.55
C SER A 28 -5.39 20.01 -0.91
N LYS A 29 -5.05 19.90 -2.21
CA LYS A 29 -3.94 19.05 -2.67
C LYS A 29 -2.58 19.53 -2.16
N ARG A 30 -2.30 20.83 -2.24
CA ARG A 30 -1.02 21.41 -1.80
C ARG A 30 -0.87 21.34 -0.28
N ARG A 31 -1.93 21.61 0.48
CA ARG A 31 -1.93 21.45 1.95
C ARG A 31 -1.58 20.03 2.35
N THR A 32 -2.27 19.04 1.77
CA THR A 32 -1.98 17.63 2.04
C THR A 32 -0.54 17.27 1.67
N GLY A 33 -0.07 17.71 0.50
CA GLY A 33 1.32 17.49 0.08
C GLY A 33 2.36 18.15 1.01
N LEU A 34 2.07 19.36 1.50
CA LEU A 34 2.91 20.09 2.44
C LEU A 34 2.98 19.35 3.79
N TYR A 35 1.86 18.89 4.32
CA TYR A 35 1.83 18.13 5.58
C TYR A 35 2.56 16.80 5.48
N LYS A 36 2.43 16.09 4.35
CA LYS A 36 3.23 14.88 4.09
C LYS A 36 4.73 15.18 4.12
N LYS A 37 5.16 16.26 3.45
CA LYS A 37 6.58 16.66 3.47
C LYS A 37 7.05 17.04 4.87
N ALA A 38 6.24 17.76 5.63
CA ALA A 38 6.55 18.12 7.02
C ALA A 38 6.69 16.87 7.89
N SER A 39 5.75 15.92 7.78
CA SER A 39 5.82 14.63 8.49
C SER A 39 7.08 13.84 8.15
N ASN A 40 7.50 13.83 6.88
CA ASN A 40 8.74 13.17 6.48
C ASN A 40 9.97 13.87 7.08
N LEU A 41 10.01 15.20 7.10
CA LEU A 41 11.11 15.94 7.74
C LEU A 41 11.19 15.69 9.24
N VAL A 42 10.04 15.66 9.93
CA VAL A 42 9.97 15.27 11.34
C VAL A 42 10.58 13.88 11.53
N SER A 43 10.17 12.91 10.71
CA SER A 43 10.66 11.53 10.81
C SER A 43 12.15 11.38 10.51
N GLN A 44 12.70 12.13 9.55
CA GLN A 44 14.07 11.94 9.07
C GLN A 44 15.09 12.79 9.83
N CYS A 45 14.66 13.93 10.35
CA CYS A 45 15.57 14.94 10.92
C CYS A 45 15.24 15.33 12.36
N ASP A 46 14.23 14.70 12.99
CA ASP A 46 13.70 15.10 14.31
C ASP A 46 13.42 16.60 14.40
N ALA A 47 12.83 17.15 13.33
CA ALA A 47 12.63 18.58 13.19
C ALA A 47 11.40 19.08 13.98
N ASP A 48 11.56 20.22 14.64
CA ASP A 48 10.45 20.99 15.22
C ASP A 48 9.82 21.85 14.11
N ILE A 49 8.55 21.61 13.82
CA ILE A 49 7.84 22.22 12.69
C ILE A 49 6.50 22.79 13.15
N GLY A 50 6.24 24.06 12.82
CA GLY A 50 4.94 24.70 12.93
C GLY A 50 4.49 25.24 11.57
N ILE A 51 3.26 24.89 11.17
CA ILE A 51 2.64 25.36 9.93
C ILE A 51 1.24 25.88 10.26
N VAL A 52 0.94 27.10 9.81
CA VAL A 52 -0.39 27.71 9.92
C VAL A 52 -0.82 28.20 8.54
N LEU A 53 -2.02 27.82 8.10
CA LEU A 53 -2.57 28.13 6.79
C LEU A 53 -4.02 28.60 6.94
N SER A 54 -4.43 29.57 6.13
CA SER A 54 -5.84 29.94 5.98
C SER A 54 -6.35 29.46 4.62
N SER A 55 -7.50 28.78 4.59
CA SER A 55 -8.14 28.41 3.33
C SER A 55 -8.66 29.64 2.59
N PRO A 56 -9.03 29.50 1.30
CA PRO A 56 -9.69 30.59 0.58
C PRO A 56 -11.08 30.95 1.16
N THR A 57 -11.63 30.14 2.08
CA THR A 57 -12.84 30.46 2.86
C THR A 57 -12.53 31.08 4.23
N GLY A 58 -11.26 31.35 4.55
CA GLY A 58 -10.83 31.91 5.83
C GLY A 58 -10.73 30.89 6.98
N LYS A 59 -10.90 29.59 6.72
CA LYS A 59 -10.79 28.55 7.75
C LYS A 59 -9.31 28.24 8.04
N PRO A 60 -8.87 28.26 9.31
CA PRO A 60 -7.49 27.94 9.66
C PRO A 60 -7.23 26.43 9.58
N PHE A 61 -6.00 26.08 9.24
CA PHE A 61 -5.45 24.73 9.24
C PHE A 61 -4.03 24.78 9.79
N SER A 62 -3.69 23.83 10.65
CA SER A 62 -2.37 23.79 11.28
C SER A 62 -1.76 22.39 11.29
N PHE A 63 -0.43 22.38 11.37
CA PHE A 63 0.38 21.19 11.63
C PHE A 63 1.49 21.61 12.59
N PHE A 64 1.64 20.88 13.69
CA PHE A 64 2.68 21.13 14.69
C PHE A 64 3.33 19.83 15.12
N HIS A 65 4.64 19.86 15.29
CA HIS A 65 5.43 18.81 15.90
C HIS A 65 6.63 19.46 16.62
N PRO A 66 6.98 19.07 17.85
CA PRO A 66 6.43 17.95 18.63
C PRO A 66 5.06 18.28 19.26
N THR A 67 4.87 19.50 19.77
CA THR A 67 3.56 20.01 20.20
C THR A 67 3.42 21.48 19.83
N THR A 68 2.18 21.95 19.77
CA THR A 68 1.87 23.35 19.44
C THR A 68 2.53 24.31 20.43
N ASP A 69 2.38 24.07 21.73
CA ASP A 69 2.87 24.98 22.77
C ASP A 69 4.40 25.09 22.77
N VAL A 70 5.10 23.96 22.61
CA VAL A 70 6.56 23.93 22.54
C VAL A 70 7.07 24.68 21.31
N VAL A 71 6.48 24.42 20.14
CA VAL A 71 6.90 25.09 18.90
C VAL A 71 6.63 26.59 18.98
N ILE A 72 5.49 27.01 19.52
CA ILE A 72 5.15 28.44 19.68
C ILE A 72 6.09 29.10 20.69
N ALA A 73 6.35 28.45 21.83
CA ALA A 73 7.25 28.97 22.86
C ALA A 73 8.67 29.18 22.32
N CYS A 74 9.24 28.17 21.64
CA CYS A 74 10.55 28.27 21.00
C CYS A 74 10.58 29.31 19.86
N PHE A 75 9.48 29.49 19.13
CA PHE A 75 9.40 30.52 18.09
C PHE A 75 9.38 31.94 18.68
N GLN A 76 8.67 32.14 19.79
CA GLN A 76 8.59 33.44 20.46
C GLN A 76 9.88 33.81 21.19
N ASN A 77 10.56 32.82 21.77
CA ASN A 77 11.83 33.01 22.46
C ASN A 77 12.77 31.81 22.15
N PRO A 78 13.68 31.96 21.18
CA PRO A 78 14.59 30.88 20.77
C PRO A 78 15.53 30.39 21.88
N ASP A 79 15.85 31.25 22.85
CA ASP A 79 16.73 30.93 23.98
C ASP A 79 15.95 30.41 25.20
N MET A 80 14.63 30.21 25.07
CA MET A 80 13.79 29.73 26.14
C MET A 80 14.17 28.31 26.56
N GLN A 81 14.41 28.14 27.85
CA GLN A 81 14.46 26.80 28.44
C GLN A 81 13.04 26.30 28.69
N LEU A 82 12.69 25.18 28.06
CA LEU A 82 11.42 24.50 28.28
C LEU A 82 11.34 23.98 29.72
N SER A 83 10.14 24.03 30.29
CA SER A 83 9.88 23.40 31.58
C SER A 83 10.08 21.89 31.48
N GLU A 84 10.36 21.23 32.60
CA GLU A 84 10.54 19.77 32.61
C GLU A 84 9.32 19.04 32.02
N THR A 85 8.11 19.53 32.34
CA THR A 85 6.86 19.01 31.79
C THR A 85 6.81 19.12 30.27
N ASP A 86 7.15 20.28 29.71
CA ASP A 86 7.14 20.51 28.26
C ASP A 86 8.17 19.64 27.53
N ARG A 87 9.35 19.44 28.14
CA ARG A 87 10.39 18.55 27.64
C ARG A 87 9.91 17.11 27.57
N LEU A 88 9.25 16.62 28.62
CA LEU A 88 8.69 15.27 28.68
C LEU A 88 7.58 15.07 27.63
N VAL A 89 6.68 16.05 27.50
CA VAL A 89 5.60 16.00 26.50
C VAL A 89 6.16 16.00 25.08
N ALA A 90 7.15 16.84 24.80
CA ALA A 90 7.83 16.87 23.50
C ALA A 90 8.53 15.54 23.20
N ALA A 91 9.24 14.98 24.18
CA ALA A 91 9.90 13.69 24.06
C ALA A 91 8.91 12.55 23.79
N TYR A 92 7.75 12.55 24.45
CA TYR A 92 6.69 11.58 24.17
C TYR A 92 6.18 11.68 22.73
N ALA A 93 5.93 12.89 22.24
CA ALA A 93 5.47 13.11 20.87
C ALA A 93 6.49 12.59 19.83
N ARG A 94 7.78 12.90 20.03
CA ARG A 94 8.89 12.39 19.19
C ARG A 94 8.95 10.87 19.19
N ASN A 95 8.93 10.25 20.38
CA ASN A 95 8.97 8.80 20.51
C ASN A 95 7.77 8.13 19.85
N LYS A 96 6.58 8.74 19.92
CA LYS A 96 5.39 8.23 19.25
C LYS A 96 5.55 8.23 17.73
N VAL A 97 6.12 9.28 17.14
CA VAL A 97 6.41 9.33 15.70
C VAL A 97 7.39 8.22 15.31
N ASN A 98 8.50 8.10 16.05
CA ASN A 98 9.51 7.08 15.79
C ASN A 98 8.93 5.66 15.87
N HIS A 99 8.13 5.37 16.89
CA HIS A 99 7.45 4.08 17.04
C HIS A 99 6.52 3.77 15.87
N LEU A 100 5.74 4.75 15.42
CA LEU A 100 4.84 4.57 14.28
C LEU A 100 5.60 4.33 12.98
N ASN A 101 6.73 5.02 12.78
CA ASN A 101 7.57 4.80 11.59
C ASN A 101 8.21 3.42 11.59
N SER A 102 8.73 2.92 12.72
CA SER A 102 9.26 1.56 12.81
C SER A 102 8.20 0.51 12.47
N ARG A 103 6.96 0.71 12.93
CA ARG A 103 5.85 -0.18 12.56
C ARG A 103 5.50 -0.09 11.08
N LEU A 104 5.57 1.10 10.48
CA LEU A 104 5.33 1.27 9.05
C LEU A 104 6.39 0.54 8.22
N GLU A 105 7.67 0.64 8.59
CA GLU A 105 8.77 -0.08 7.94
C GLU A 105 8.60 -1.60 8.01
N GLU A 106 8.09 -2.12 9.14
CA GLU A 106 7.76 -3.54 9.28
C GLU A 106 6.66 -3.96 8.29
N PHE A 107 5.61 -3.16 8.14
CA PHE A 107 4.54 -3.44 7.20
C PHE A 107 5.01 -3.39 5.74
N ASP A 108 5.79 -2.38 5.38
CA ASP A 108 6.35 -2.24 4.02
C ASP A 108 7.23 -3.45 3.67
N THR A 109 8.07 -3.90 4.61
CA THR A 109 8.91 -5.09 4.42
C THR A 109 8.08 -6.36 4.18
N ARG A 110 6.97 -6.51 4.93
CA ARG A 110 6.06 -7.66 4.77
C ARG A 110 5.31 -7.61 3.44
N GLU A 111 4.89 -6.42 3.01
CA GLU A 111 4.24 -6.21 1.71
C GLU A 111 5.20 -6.57 0.57
N ASP A 112 6.44 -6.08 0.63
CA ASP A 112 7.47 -6.39 -0.36
C ASP A 112 7.77 -7.89 -0.44
N ALA A 113 7.84 -8.58 0.70
CA ALA A 113 8.03 -10.03 0.75
C ALA A 113 6.85 -10.79 0.10
N ALA A 114 5.61 -10.37 0.36
CA ALA A 114 4.41 -10.97 -0.23
C ALA A 114 4.33 -10.72 -1.75
N ILE A 115 4.69 -9.51 -2.20
CA ILE A 115 4.78 -9.18 -3.62
C ILE A 115 5.85 -10.03 -4.30
N ALA A 116 7.03 -10.20 -3.68
CA ALA A 116 8.10 -11.04 -4.20
C ALA A 116 7.69 -12.52 -4.30
N GLN A 117 7.03 -13.04 -3.26
CA GLN A 117 6.50 -14.41 -3.26
C GLN A 117 5.47 -14.63 -4.37
N THR A 118 4.53 -13.68 -4.54
CA THR A 118 3.52 -13.74 -5.60
C THR A 118 4.17 -13.75 -6.99
N ARG A 119 5.14 -12.85 -7.22
CA ARG A 119 5.90 -12.80 -8.48
C ARG A 119 6.67 -14.10 -8.75
N PHE A 120 7.23 -14.72 -7.71
CA PHE A 120 7.93 -16.01 -7.83
C PHE A 120 6.98 -17.12 -8.30
N TYR A 121 5.80 -17.26 -7.68
CA TYR A 121 4.81 -18.26 -8.10
C TYR A 121 4.26 -17.99 -9.51
N ASP A 122 4.03 -16.74 -9.88
CA ASP A 122 3.60 -16.36 -11.23
C ASP A 122 4.67 -16.66 -12.30
N GLN A 123 5.95 -16.51 -11.97
CA GLN A 123 7.03 -16.87 -12.86
C GLN A 123 7.14 -18.39 -12.99
N MET A 124 7.07 -19.10 -11.87
CA MET A 124 7.16 -20.57 -11.85
C MET A 124 5.99 -21.23 -12.58
N SER A 125 4.78 -20.68 -12.50
CA SER A 125 3.61 -21.18 -13.25
C SER A 125 3.76 -20.97 -14.76
N LYS A 126 4.28 -19.82 -15.20
CA LYS A 126 4.56 -19.54 -16.61
C LYS A 126 5.67 -20.42 -17.19
N THR A 127 6.76 -20.63 -16.45
CA THR A 127 7.85 -21.53 -16.87
C THR A 127 7.37 -22.98 -16.94
N ARG A 128 6.64 -23.46 -15.91
CA ARG A 128 6.04 -24.82 -15.96
C ARG A 128 5.04 -25.00 -17.09
N GLN A 129 4.25 -23.97 -17.40
CA GLN A 129 3.34 -24.00 -18.53
C GLN A 129 4.13 -24.13 -19.84
N ASN A 130 5.18 -23.33 -20.05
CA ASN A 130 5.94 -23.40 -21.30
C ASN A 130 6.78 -24.69 -21.45
N ASP A 131 7.44 -25.16 -20.39
CA ASP A 131 8.34 -26.32 -20.46
C ASP A 131 7.60 -27.66 -20.59
N TRP A 132 6.40 -27.78 -20.00
CA TRP A 132 5.62 -29.02 -20.07
C TRP A 132 5.11 -29.28 -21.49
N TRP A 133 4.59 -28.26 -22.17
CA TRP A 133 4.03 -28.44 -23.53
C TRP A 133 5.12 -28.64 -24.58
N GLU A 134 6.28 -27.99 -24.45
CA GLU A 134 7.43 -28.18 -25.35
C GLU A 134 8.07 -29.58 -25.23
N SER A 135 7.94 -30.24 -24.07
CA SER A 135 8.44 -31.60 -23.84
C SER A 135 7.57 -32.69 -24.48
N ILE A 136 6.27 -32.42 -24.67
CA ILE A 136 5.34 -33.37 -25.30
C ILE A 136 5.63 -33.51 -26.80
N GLU A 137 6.06 -32.42 -27.46
CA GLU A 137 6.35 -32.41 -28.90
C GLU A 137 7.59 -33.24 -29.29
N GLN A 138 8.41 -33.65 -28.31
CA GLN A 138 9.64 -34.41 -28.51
C GLN A 138 9.47 -35.93 -28.26
N LEU A 139 8.28 -36.36 -27.83
CA LEU A 139 8.01 -37.76 -27.50
C LEU A 139 7.90 -38.63 -28.76
N ASN A 140 8.49 -39.82 -28.73
CA ASN A 140 8.29 -40.81 -29.79
C ASN A 140 6.91 -41.51 -29.67
N VAL A 141 6.53 -42.31 -30.67
CA VAL A 141 5.19 -42.92 -30.74
C VAL A 141 4.87 -43.82 -29.53
N ASP A 142 5.86 -44.58 -29.05
CA ASP A 142 5.67 -45.49 -27.91
C ASP A 142 5.52 -44.69 -26.60
N GLU A 143 6.33 -43.65 -26.43
CA GLU A 143 6.26 -42.72 -25.30
C GLU A 143 4.94 -41.94 -25.27
N MET A 144 4.46 -41.51 -26.45
CA MET A 144 3.18 -40.80 -26.59
C MET A 144 2.00 -41.70 -26.23
N THR A 145 2.03 -42.97 -26.65
CA THR A 145 1.00 -43.96 -26.31
C THR A 145 0.97 -44.26 -24.80
N MET A 146 2.15 -44.37 -24.18
CA MET A 146 2.25 -44.56 -22.73
C MET A 146 1.77 -43.32 -21.96
N PHE A 147 2.04 -42.13 -22.48
CA PHE A 147 1.58 -40.87 -21.91
C PHE A 147 0.05 -40.71 -22.00
N GLU A 148 -0.56 -41.08 -23.13
CA GLU A 148 -2.01 -41.08 -23.32
C GLU A 148 -2.71 -42.02 -22.33
N ALA A 149 -2.22 -43.25 -22.20
CA ALA A 149 -2.75 -44.21 -21.22
C ALA A 149 -2.63 -43.71 -19.76
N TRP A 150 -1.56 -42.98 -19.46
CA TRP A 150 -1.39 -42.36 -18.14
C TRP A 150 -2.38 -41.21 -17.91
N LEU A 151 -2.63 -40.36 -18.92
CA LEU A 151 -3.63 -39.28 -18.85
C LEU A 151 -5.04 -39.82 -18.63
N ASP A 152 -5.41 -40.88 -19.35
CA ASP A 152 -6.73 -41.52 -19.20
C ASP A 152 -6.93 -42.05 -17.78
N ASN A 153 -5.90 -42.68 -17.21
CA ASN A 153 -5.94 -43.15 -15.83
C ASN A 153 -6.00 -41.98 -14.83
N ALA A 154 -5.23 -40.91 -15.04
CA ALA A 154 -5.26 -39.74 -14.17
C ALA A 154 -6.64 -39.06 -14.19
N MET A 155 -7.23 -38.89 -15.38
CA MET A 155 -8.58 -38.35 -15.57
C MET A 155 -9.64 -39.24 -14.92
N PHE A 156 -9.53 -40.57 -15.07
CA PHE A 156 -10.42 -41.52 -14.41
C PHE A 156 -10.37 -41.37 -12.87
N ASN A 157 -9.17 -41.25 -12.30
CA ASN A 157 -8.99 -41.08 -10.87
C ASN A 157 -9.54 -39.74 -10.36
N LEU A 158 -9.33 -38.65 -11.10
CA LEU A 158 -9.89 -37.34 -10.77
C LEU A 158 -11.42 -37.34 -10.80
N ASN A 159 -12.02 -37.96 -11.82
CA ASN A 159 -13.47 -38.10 -11.93
C ASN A 159 -14.05 -38.94 -10.80
N ASN A 160 -13.39 -40.03 -10.41
CA ASN A 160 -13.80 -40.81 -9.24
C ASN A 160 -13.74 -39.98 -7.95
N HIS A 161 -12.70 -39.17 -7.77
CA HIS A 161 -12.60 -38.30 -6.59
C HIS A 161 -13.67 -37.21 -6.59
N LEU A 162 -14.00 -36.61 -7.74
CA LEU A 162 -15.10 -35.66 -7.88
C LEU A 162 -16.46 -36.30 -7.56
N ASN A 163 -16.73 -37.50 -8.09
CA ASN A 163 -17.95 -38.24 -7.81
C ASN A 163 -18.07 -38.59 -6.32
N GLN A 164 -16.97 -38.92 -5.64
CA GLN A 164 -16.98 -39.16 -4.19
C GLN A 164 -17.33 -37.91 -3.38
N LEU A 165 -16.90 -36.73 -3.84
CA LEU A 165 -17.25 -35.45 -3.20
C LEU A 165 -18.72 -35.07 -3.43
N GLU A 166 -19.29 -35.35 -4.60
CA GLU A 166 -20.73 -35.12 -4.88
C GLU A 166 -21.66 -36.06 -4.10
N ILE A 167 -21.26 -37.33 -3.93
CA ILE A 167 -22.01 -38.30 -3.11
C ILE A 167 -21.94 -37.90 -1.62
N GLY A 168 -20.80 -37.38 -1.15
CA GLY A 168 -20.64 -36.86 0.20
C GLY A 168 -21.58 -35.68 0.50
N ALA A 169 -21.75 -34.75 -0.46
CA ALA A 169 -22.64 -33.58 -0.30
C ALA A 169 -24.14 -33.92 -0.29
N SER A 170 -24.55 -35.03 -0.93
CA SER A 170 -25.96 -35.48 -0.98
C SER A 170 -26.39 -36.32 0.24
N SER A 171 -25.43 -36.81 1.03
CA SER A 171 -25.69 -37.61 2.24
C SER A 171 -25.94 -36.77 3.50
N SER A 172 -25.71 -35.46 3.45
CA SER A 172 -26.01 -34.51 4.53
C SER A 172 -27.32 -33.76 4.27
N SER A 173 -28.42 -34.49 4.14
CA SER A 173 -29.74 -33.96 4.51
C SER A 173 -30.03 -34.36 5.95
N PRO A 174 -30.05 -33.43 6.92
CA PRO A 174 -30.46 -33.77 8.28
C PRO A 174 -31.97 -34.05 8.27
N ASN A 175 -32.35 -35.30 8.52
CA ASN A 175 -33.69 -35.63 8.99
C ASN A 175 -33.90 -34.96 10.35
N TYR A 176 -35.03 -34.28 10.49
CA TYR A 176 -35.49 -33.53 11.66
C TYR A 176 -35.56 -34.37 12.95
N PHE A 177 -35.15 -33.78 14.07
CA PHE A 177 -35.98 -33.53 15.27
C PHE A 177 -35.37 -32.38 16.10
#